data_AF-A0A2M7YPA7-F1
#
_entry.id   AF-A0A2M7YPA7-F1
#
_cell.length_a   1.000
_cell.length_b   1.000
_cell.length_c   1.000
_cell.angle_alpha   90.00
_cell.angle_beta   90.00
_cell.angle_gamma   90.00
#
_symmetry.space_group_name_H-M   'P 1'
#
loop_
_entity.id
_entity.type
_entity.pdbx_description
1 polymer ?
#
loop_
_entity_poly.entity_id
_entity_poly.type
_entity_poly.pdbx_seq_one_letter_code
_entity_poly.pdbx_strand_id
1 'polypeptide(L)'
;MQEKWYLDIGNAKDEIIKSPWERAIYRCLEMVPGALAWGTLLFVVLMSWLAPVFIAFFIIAFDIYWLLKTVFLSFHMRASYNTMRRYMKINWLEKLKTDPETLNSWAGIYNLVILPFYKEPFEVLDATLEAILNANYPKERMIVVLASEQRAGENAQKSTQQIKDKYGSIFFKFLV
;
A
#
# COMPACT_ATOMS: atom_id res chain seq x y z
N MET A 1 25.99 4.77 17.34
CA MET A 1 25.14 4.53 16.15
C MET A 1 25.01 5.85 15.41
N GLN A 2 25.37 5.90 14.12
CA GLN A 2 25.19 7.11 13.30
C GLN A 2 23.71 7.47 13.24
N GLU A 3 23.36 8.73 13.51
CA GLU A 3 21.98 9.21 13.38
C GLU A 3 21.52 9.10 11.92
N LYS A 4 20.47 8.33 11.71
CA LYS A 4 19.90 8.04 10.39
C LYS A 4 18.82 9.07 10.06
N TRP A 5 19.24 10.30 9.78
CA TRP A 5 18.38 11.45 9.45
C TRP A 5 17.33 11.17 8.36
N TYR A 6 17.60 10.18 7.50
CA TYR A 6 16.72 9.78 6.41
C TYR A 6 15.46 9.02 6.86
N LEU A 7 15.42 8.50 8.08
CA LEU A 7 14.23 7.85 8.65
C LEU A 7 13.17 8.87 9.13
N ASP A 8 13.57 10.13 9.32
CA ASP A 8 12.69 11.20 9.81
C ASP A 8 12.19 12.13 8.69
N ILE A 9 12.53 11.88 7.42
CA ILE A 9 12.07 12.71 6.28
C ILE A 9 10.52 12.68 6.15
N GLY A 10 9.86 11.62 6.62
CA GLY A 10 8.40 11.46 6.57
C GLY A 10 7.63 11.94 7.81
N ASN A 11 8.32 12.25 8.91
CA ASN A 11 7.72 12.79 10.11
C ASN A 11 8.41 14.13 10.41
N ALA A 12 7.69 15.25 10.39
CA ALA A 12 8.25 16.54 10.81
C ALA A 12 8.47 16.58 12.32
N LYS A 13 9.38 15.74 12.82
CA LYS A 13 9.98 15.93 14.12
C LYS A 13 10.82 17.20 14.07
N ASP A 14 10.82 17.91 15.19
CA ASP A 14 11.53 19.17 15.40
C ASP A 14 13.05 19.12 15.11
N GLU A 15 13.62 17.93 14.93
CA GLU A 15 15.05 17.70 14.69
C GLU A 15 15.53 18.18 13.31
N ILE A 16 14.66 18.17 12.28
CA ILE A 16 15.01 18.60 10.91
C ILE A 16 14.76 20.11 10.72
N ILE A 17 13.74 20.66 11.38
CA ILE A 17 13.27 22.05 11.20
C ILE A 17 13.82 22.93 12.33
N LYS A 18 14.99 23.53 12.09
CA LYS A 18 15.72 24.32 13.09
C LYS A 18 15.33 25.80 13.11
N SER A 19 14.90 26.35 11.97
CA SER A 19 14.56 27.77 11.87
C SER A 19 13.06 28.04 12.06
N PRO A 20 12.67 29.17 12.69
CA PRO A 20 11.27 29.51 12.90
C PRO A 20 10.51 29.76 11.57
N TRP A 21 11.22 30.21 10.53
CA TRP A 21 10.66 30.43 9.20
C TRP A 21 10.34 29.12 8.48
N GLU A 22 11.24 28.12 8.54
CA GLU A 22 10.96 26.79 7.99
C GLU A 22 9.76 26.14 8.66
N ARG A 23 9.64 26.29 9.99
CA ARG A 23 8.48 25.78 10.74
C ARG A 23 7.18 26.45 10.34
N ALA A 24 7.20 27.77 10.10
CA ALA A 24 6.03 28.49 9.63
C ALA A 24 5.62 28.02 8.23
N ILE A 25 6.57 27.89 7.30
CA ILE A 25 6.30 27.39 5.93
C ILE A 25 5.76 25.96 5.97
N TYR A 26 6.37 25.07 6.75
CA TYR A 26 5.93 23.69 6.90
C TYR A 26 4.48 23.61 7.37
N ARG A 27 4.14 24.32 8.45
CA ARG A 27 2.78 24.35 9.01
C ARG A 27 1.77 24.97 8.04
N CYS A 28 2.16 26.02 7.31
CA CYS A 28 1.32 26.60 6.26
C CYS A 28 1.01 25.56 5.17
N LEU A 29 2.02 24.87 4.64
CA LEU A 29 1.85 23.84 3.61
C LEU A 29 1.06 22.62 4.13
N GLU A 30 1.22 22.24 5.39
CA GLU A 30 0.44 21.20 6.05
C GLU A 30 -1.05 21.58 6.15
N MET A 31 -1.35 22.86 6.38
CA MET A 31 -2.71 23.37 6.44
C MET A 31 -3.35 23.58 5.05
N VAL A 32 -2.56 23.71 3.98
CA VAL A 32 -3.08 23.99 2.61
C VAL A 32 -4.19 23.01 2.19
N PRO A 33 -4.05 21.68 2.29
CA PRO A 33 -5.10 20.77 1.84
C PRO A 33 -6.42 20.96 2.60
N GLY A 34 -6.35 21.12 3.91
CA GLY A 34 -7.52 21.34 4.76
C GLY A 34 -8.15 22.72 4.52
N ALA A 35 -7.33 23.76 4.42
CA ALA A 35 -7.79 25.12 4.17
C ALA A 35 -8.43 25.26 2.79
N LEU A 36 -7.89 24.60 1.75
CA LEU A 36 -8.52 24.55 0.43
C LEU A 36 -9.85 23.79 0.46
N ALA A 37 -9.94 22.68 1.20
CA ALA A 37 -11.19 21.93 1.35
C ALA A 37 -12.28 22.76 2.05
N TRP A 38 -12.01 23.34 3.20
CA TRP A 38 -12.97 24.20 3.90
C TRP A 38 -13.25 25.50 3.14
N GLY A 39 -12.23 26.07 2.52
CA GLY A 39 -12.32 27.28 1.71
C GLY A 39 -13.23 27.09 0.50
N THR A 40 -13.13 25.96 -0.21
CA THR A 40 -14.01 25.65 -1.35
C THR A 40 -15.47 25.48 -0.92
N LEU A 41 -15.75 24.82 0.20
CA LEU A 41 -17.11 24.70 0.74
C LEU A 41 -17.70 26.06 1.10
N LEU A 42 -16.95 26.87 1.86
CA LEU A 42 -17.40 28.21 2.24
C LEU A 42 -17.58 29.11 1.01
N PHE A 43 -16.65 29.02 0.05
CA PHE A 43 -16.70 29.77 -1.20
C PHE A 43 -17.99 29.50 -1.98
N VAL A 44 -18.38 28.23 -2.14
CA VAL A 44 -19.61 27.86 -2.84
C VAL A 44 -20.85 28.44 -2.15
N VAL A 45 -20.91 28.36 -0.82
CA VAL A 45 -22.03 28.89 -0.03
C VAL A 45 -22.13 30.41 -0.15
N LEU A 46 -21.01 31.12 0.01
CA LEU A 46 -20.99 32.59 -0.09
C LEU A 46 -21.30 33.07 -1.51
N MET A 47 -20.74 32.43 -2.53
CA MET A 47 -20.97 32.80 -3.94
C MET A 47 -22.37 32.43 -4.42
N SER A 48 -23.03 31.45 -3.79
CA SER A 48 -24.45 31.16 -4.05
C SER A 48 -25.34 32.35 -3.76
N TRP A 49 -25.02 33.15 -2.73
CA TRP A 49 -25.75 34.38 -2.45
C TRP A 49 -25.26 35.58 -3.28
N LEU A 50 -23.94 35.73 -3.44
CA LEU A 50 -23.35 36.91 -4.10
C LEU A 50 -23.48 36.91 -5.64
N ALA A 51 -23.37 35.73 -6.26
CA ALA A 51 -23.36 35.59 -7.72
C ALA A 51 -23.93 34.21 -8.15
N PRO A 52 -25.24 33.98 -7.99
CA PRO A 52 -25.89 32.68 -8.22
C PRO A 52 -25.69 32.14 -9.66
N VAL A 53 -25.63 33.03 -10.66
CA VAL A 53 -25.40 32.63 -12.05
C VAL A 53 -23.96 32.12 -12.27
N PHE A 54 -22.97 32.81 -11.71
CA PHE A 54 -21.57 32.40 -11.83
C PHE A 54 -21.32 31.05 -11.14
N ILE A 55 -21.84 30.88 -9.92
CA ILE A 55 -21.63 29.64 -9.19
C ILE A 55 -22.30 28.44 -9.88
N ALA A 56 -23.43 28.65 -10.58
CA ALA A 56 -24.08 27.59 -11.35
C ALA A 56 -23.18 27.08 -12.48
N PHE A 57 -22.55 27.97 -13.25
CA PHE A 57 -21.58 27.57 -14.28
C PHE A 57 -20.35 26.87 -13.67
N PHE A 58 -19.86 27.36 -12.53
CA PHE A 58 -18.75 26.73 -11.82
C PHE A 58 -19.08 25.31 -11.36
N ILE A 59 -20.26 25.09 -10.77
CA ILE A 59 -20.72 23.77 -10.33
C ILE A 59 -20.86 22.83 -11.53
N ILE A 60 -21.50 23.27 -12.62
CA ILE A 60 -21.65 22.44 -13.83
C ILE A 60 -20.27 22.04 -14.38
N ALA A 61 -19.32 22.97 -14.47
CA ALA A 61 -17.97 22.65 -14.93
C ALA A 61 -17.25 21.68 -13.98
N PHE A 62 -17.41 21.85 -12.67
CA PHE A 62 -16.87 20.96 -11.65
C PHE A 62 -17.46 19.55 -11.74
N ASP A 63 -18.77 19.43 -11.93
CA ASP A 63 -19.48 18.15 -12.10
C ASP A 63 -19.05 17.44 -13.39
N ILE A 64 -18.90 18.19 -14.50
CA ILE A 64 -18.36 17.64 -15.76
C ILE A 64 -16.94 17.12 -15.55
N TYR A 65 -16.07 17.89 -14.89
CA TYR A 65 -14.71 17.46 -14.57
C TYR A 65 -14.72 16.17 -13.73
N TRP A 66 -15.56 16.11 -12.70
CA TRP A 66 -15.70 14.93 -11.85
C TRP A 66 -16.24 13.72 -12.60
N LEU A 67 -17.21 13.93 -13.50
CA LEU A 67 -17.75 12.90 -14.37
C LEU A 67 -16.66 12.34 -15.28
N LEU A 68 -15.91 13.20 -15.96
CA LEU A 68 -14.79 12.79 -16.83
C LEU A 68 -13.72 12.02 -16.05
N LYS A 69 -13.34 12.49 -14.86
CA LYS A 69 -12.38 11.81 -13.98
C LYS A 69 -12.88 10.43 -13.56
N THR A 70 -14.16 10.32 -13.19
CA THR A 70 -14.79 9.06 -12.77
C THR A 70 -14.85 8.07 -13.92
N VAL A 71 -15.23 8.52 -15.11
CA VAL A 71 -15.26 7.71 -16.33
C VAL A 71 -13.85 7.22 -16.68
N PHE A 72 -12.85 8.10 -16.65
CA PHE A 72 -11.46 7.74 -16.88
C PHE A 72 -10.98 6.67 -15.89
N LEU A 73 -11.22 6.86 -14.59
CA LEU A 73 -10.87 5.89 -13.54
C LEU A 73 -11.57 4.55 -13.76
N SER A 74 -12.86 4.57 -14.09
CA SER A 74 -13.66 3.37 -14.36
C SER A 74 -13.10 2.55 -15.53
N PHE A 75 -12.72 3.21 -16.63
CA PHE A 75 -12.08 2.54 -17.77
C PHE A 75 -10.74 1.89 -17.38
N HIS A 76 -9.89 2.61 -16.64
CA HIS A 76 -8.60 2.08 -16.18
C HIS A 76 -8.78 0.90 -15.24
N MET A 77 -9.72 1.00 -14.30
CA MET A 77 -10.03 -0.08 -13.36
C MET A 77 -10.52 -1.32 -14.10
N ARG A 78 -11.39 -1.16 -15.10
CA ARG A 78 -11.89 -2.27 -15.91
C ARG A 78 -10.79 -2.93 -16.74
N ALA A 79 -9.90 -2.13 -17.35
CA ALA A 79 -8.76 -2.64 -18.11
C ALA A 79 -7.81 -3.44 -17.21
N SER A 80 -7.40 -2.86 -16.07
CA SER A 80 -6.54 -3.52 -15.09
C SER A 80 -7.17 -4.78 -14.51
N TYR A 81 -8.48 -4.75 -14.20
CA TYR A 81 -9.22 -5.93 -13.74
C TYR A 81 -9.20 -7.04 -14.79
N ASN A 82 -9.48 -6.72 -16.06
CA ASN A 82 -9.44 -7.72 -17.13
C ASN A 82 -8.04 -8.32 -17.30
N THR A 83 -6.99 -7.51 -17.22
CA THR A 83 -5.59 -7.99 -17.27
C THR A 83 -5.27 -8.90 -16.10
N MET A 84 -5.65 -8.51 -14.87
CA MET A 84 -5.50 -9.34 -13.68
C MET A 84 -6.23 -10.69 -13.83
N ARG A 85 -7.49 -10.67 -14.30
CA ARG A 85 -8.27 -11.89 -14.57
C ARG A 85 -7.62 -12.79 -15.62
N ARG A 86 -6.93 -12.23 -16.62
CA ARG A 86 -6.16 -13.00 -17.60
C ARG A 86 -4.94 -13.64 -16.93
N TYR A 87 -4.16 -12.89 -16.17
CA TYR A 87 -2.95 -13.39 -15.51
C TYR A 87 -3.22 -14.43 -14.41
N MET A 88 -4.34 -14.33 -13.69
CA MET A 88 -4.72 -15.36 -12.70
C MET A 88 -5.08 -16.71 -13.32
N LYS A 89 -5.44 -16.76 -14.61
CA LYS A 89 -5.74 -18.02 -15.31
C LYS A 89 -4.49 -18.71 -15.85
N ILE A 90 -3.35 -18.03 -15.88
CA ILE A 90 -2.10 -18.56 -16.43
C ILE A 90 -1.42 -19.40 -15.36
N ASN A 91 -1.03 -20.63 -15.74
CA ASN A 91 -0.15 -21.45 -14.92
C ASN A 91 1.30 -20.95 -15.06
N TRP A 92 1.70 -20.05 -14.18
CA TRP A 92 3.04 -19.42 -14.23
C TRP A 92 4.18 -20.42 -14.06
N LEU A 93 4.01 -21.45 -13.22
CA LEU A 93 5.05 -22.46 -13.00
C LEU A 93 5.29 -23.31 -14.25
N GLU A 94 4.23 -23.66 -14.97
CA GLU A 94 4.35 -24.35 -16.26
C GLU A 94 5.04 -23.46 -17.29
N LYS A 95 4.67 -22.18 -17.37
CA LYS A 95 5.31 -21.23 -18.28
C LYS A 95 6.83 -21.11 -18.02
N LEU A 96 7.25 -21.06 -16.74
CA LEU A 96 8.67 -21.07 -16.36
C LEU A 96 9.39 -22.36 -16.77
N LYS A 97 8.68 -23.49 -16.83
CA LYS A 97 9.23 -24.79 -17.24
C LYS A 97 9.25 -25.01 -18.75
N THR A 98 8.56 -24.20 -19.53
CA THR A 98 8.47 -24.37 -20.99
C THR A 98 9.26 -23.30 -21.75
N ASP A 99 9.47 -22.13 -21.15
CA ASP A 99 10.18 -21.03 -21.80
C ASP A 99 11.70 -21.29 -21.86
N PRO A 100 12.32 -21.34 -23.07
CA PRO A 100 13.75 -21.60 -23.24
C PRO A 100 14.66 -20.67 -22.44
N GLU A 101 14.26 -19.41 -22.23
CA GLU A 101 15.07 -18.43 -21.50
C GLU A 101 15.13 -18.72 -19.99
N THR A 102 14.06 -19.30 -19.43
CA THR A 102 13.94 -19.51 -17.98
C THR A 102 14.20 -20.95 -17.56
N LEU A 103 14.08 -21.92 -18.49
CA LEU A 103 14.12 -23.37 -18.28
C LEU A 103 15.17 -23.84 -17.25
N ASN A 104 16.39 -23.32 -17.35
CA ASN A 104 17.53 -23.73 -16.52
C ASN A 104 17.82 -22.79 -15.35
N SER A 105 17.28 -21.57 -15.36
CA SER A 105 17.60 -20.52 -14.38
C SER A 105 16.55 -20.41 -13.27
N TRP A 106 15.27 -20.62 -13.58
CA TRP A 106 14.18 -20.44 -12.61
C TRP A 106 14.34 -21.35 -11.39
N ALA A 107 15.05 -22.47 -11.55
CA ALA A 107 15.25 -23.42 -10.48
C ALA A 107 16.27 -22.97 -9.41
N GLY A 108 17.15 -22.03 -9.72
CA GLY A 108 18.11 -21.48 -8.76
C GLY A 108 17.57 -20.29 -7.95
N ILE A 109 16.36 -19.81 -8.25
CA ILE A 109 15.81 -18.57 -7.70
C ILE A 109 15.06 -18.87 -6.40
N TYR A 110 15.41 -18.14 -5.34
CA TYR A 110 14.68 -18.11 -4.09
C TYR A 110 13.82 -16.85 -4.02
N ASN A 111 12.53 -17.00 -3.74
CA ASN A 111 11.59 -15.88 -3.62
C ASN A 111 11.52 -15.41 -2.16
N LEU A 112 11.81 -14.14 -1.93
CA LEU A 112 11.65 -13.49 -0.63
C LEU A 112 10.27 -12.84 -0.54
N VAL A 113 9.44 -13.31 0.39
CA VAL A 113 8.11 -12.76 0.69
C VAL A 113 8.17 -12.08 2.04
N ILE A 114 8.02 -10.75 2.05
CA ILE A 114 8.03 -9.94 3.28
C ILE A 114 6.59 -9.56 3.62
N LEU A 115 6.14 -9.97 4.79
CA LEU A 115 4.80 -9.72 5.31
C LEU A 115 4.92 -8.80 6.54
N PRO A 116 4.94 -7.47 6.34
CA PRO A 116 4.87 -6.53 7.43
C PRO A 116 3.45 -6.52 8.02
N PHE A 117 3.35 -6.52 9.35
CA PHE A 117 2.06 -6.43 10.04
C PHE A 117 2.22 -5.71 11.39
N TYR A 118 1.12 -5.13 11.87
CA TYR A 118 1.04 -4.35 13.10
C TYR A 118 0.16 -4.99 14.17
N LYS A 119 -1.16 -5.07 13.96
CA LYS A 119 -2.12 -5.56 14.99
C LYS A 119 -3.16 -6.51 14.40
N GLU A 120 -2.86 -7.06 13.24
CA GLU A 120 -3.66 -8.05 12.56
C GLU A 120 -3.78 -9.29 13.45
N PRO A 121 -5.00 -9.84 13.61
CA PRO A 121 -5.21 -10.99 14.46
C PRO A 121 -4.67 -12.27 13.79
N PHE A 122 -4.53 -13.33 14.59
CA PHE A 122 -3.97 -14.61 14.13
C PHE A 122 -4.66 -15.12 12.86
N GLU A 123 -5.98 -15.03 12.77
CA GLU A 123 -6.79 -15.55 11.67
C GLU A 123 -6.43 -14.88 10.33
N VAL A 124 -6.07 -13.59 10.35
CA VAL A 124 -5.67 -12.85 9.15
C VAL A 124 -4.28 -13.28 8.69
N LEU A 125 -3.34 -13.47 9.62
CA LEU A 125 -2.00 -13.98 9.33
C LEU A 125 -2.07 -15.44 8.82
N ASP A 126 -2.93 -16.24 9.44
CA ASP A 126 -3.15 -17.64 9.10
C ASP A 126 -3.69 -17.78 7.68
N ALA A 127 -4.75 -17.04 7.34
CA ALA A 127 -5.31 -17.02 5.99
C ALA A 127 -4.30 -16.55 4.93
N THR A 128 -3.45 -15.58 5.28
CA THR A 128 -2.42 -15.06 4.37
C THR A 128 -1.34 -16.12 4.11
N LEU A 129 -0.84 -16.79 5.14
CA LEU A 129 0.17 -17.84 4.99
C LEU A 129 -0.41 -19.11 4.35
N GLU A 130 -1.66 -19.43 4.61
CA GLU A 130 -2.37 -20.51 3.92
C GLU A 130 -2.51 -20.22 2.42
N ALA A 131 -2.82 -18.98 2.03
CA ALA A 131 -2.82 -18.58 0.62
C ALA A 131 -1.44 -18.73 -0.04
N ILE A 132 -0.36 -18.39 0.68
CA ILE A 132 1.03 -18.56 0.20
C ILE A 132 1.39 -20.04 0.10
N LEU A 133 0.99 -20.85 1.08
CA LEU A 133 1.19 -22.30 1.06
C LEU A 133 0.50 -22.95 -0.15
N ASN A 134 -0.72 -22.50 -0.46
CA ASN A 134 -1.50 -22.97 -1.61
C ASN A 134 -1.04 -22.41 -2.96
N ALA A 135 -0.08 -21.48 -2.98
CA ALA A 135 0.47 -20.95 -4.23
C ALA A 135 1.19 -22.06 -5.03
N ASN A 136 1.02 -22.05 -6.35
CA ASN A 136 1.60 -23.05 -7.26
C ASN A 136 3.10 -22.78 -7.53
N TYR A 137 3.94 -22.89 -6.50
CA TYR A 137 5.39 -22.73 -6.57
C TYR A 137 6.08 -23.58 -5.48
N PRO A 138 7.33 -24.08 -5.67
CA PRO A 138 8.04 -24.89 -4.67
C PRO A 138 8.28 -24.13 -3.34
N LYS A 139 7.98 -24.78 -2.22
CA LYS A 139 7.96 -24.16 -0.88
C LYS A 139 9.37 -24.10 -0.30
N GLU A 140 10.18 -25.06 -0.71
CA GLU A 140 11.61 -25.18 -0.48
C GLU A 140 12.41 -24.08 -1.19
N ARG A 141 11.73 -23.18 -1.93
CA ARG A 141 12.33 -22.00 -2.60
C ARG A 141 11.68 -20.68 -2.21
N MET A 142 10.85 -20.69 -1.17
CA MET A 142 10.28 -19.48 -0.60
C MET A 142 10.93 -19.17 0.74
N ILE A 143 11.37 -17.92 0.90
CA ILE A 143 11.81 -17.34 2.15
C ILE A 143 10.69 -16.42 2.60
N VAL A 144 10.02 -16.75 3.69
CA VAL A 144 8.94 -15.93 4.23
C VAL A 144 9.44 -15.17 5.46
N VAL A 145 9.25 -13.86 5.48
CA VAL A 145 9.63 -12.97 6.56
C VAL A 145 8.37 -12.33 7.12
N LEU A 146 7.98 -12.73 8.32
CA LEU A 146 6.86 -12.16 9.05
C LEU A 146 7.38 -11.01 9.94
N ALA A 147 7.32 -9.79 9.42
CA ALA A 147 7.92 -8.62 10.06
C ALA A 147 6.90 -7.90 10.94
N SER A 148 6.92 -8.20 12.25
CA SER A 148 6.10 -7.45 13.22
C SER A 148 6.69 -6.08 13.49
N GLU A 149 5.87 -5.03 13.45
CA GLU A 149 6.31 -3.71 13.90
C GLU A 149 6.62 -3.71 15.41
N GLN A 150 7.69 -3.03 15.83
CA GLN A 150 8.06 -2.96 17.26
C GLN A 150 6.94 -2.42 18.17
N ARG A 151 6.04 -1.60 17.61
CA ARG A 151 4.90 -0.99 18.31
C ARG A 151 3.69 -1.92 18.46
N ALA A 152 3.72 -3.11 17.86
CA ALA A 152 2.61 -4.04 17.77
C ALA A 152 2.11 -4.58 19.13
N GLY A 153 2.99 -4.68 20.12
CA GLY A 153 2.69 -5.15 21.47
C GLY A 153 2.67 -6.67 21.63
N GLU A 154 2.34 -7.15 22.84
CA GLU A 154 2.46 -8.58 23.22
C GLU A 154 1.53 -9.52 22.44
N ASN A 155 0.34 -9.05 22.06
CA ASN A 155 -0.63 -9.87 21.32
C ASN A 155 -0.08 -10.28 19.95
N ALA A 156 0.60 -9.37 19.25
CA ALA A 156 1.23 -9.66 17.98
C ALA A 156 2.35 -10.70 18.14
N GLN A 157 3.16 -10.63 19.21
CA GLN A 157 4.20 -11.62 19.48
C GLN A 157 3.61 -13.02 19.73
N LYS A 158 2.49 -13.12 20.46
CA LYS A 158 1.79 -14.40 20.67
C LYS A 158 1.31 -14.99 19.34
N SER A 159 0.63 -14.19 18.51
CA SER A 159 0.18 -14.63 17.19
C SER A 159 1.34 -15.04 16.29
N THR A 160 2.45 -14.30 16.35
CA THR A 160 3.68 -14.61 15.61
C THR A 160 4.28 -15.94 16.03
N GLN A 161 4.32 -16.24 17.32
CA GLN A 161 4.84 -17.50 17.81
C GLN A 161 3.95 -18.67 17.36
N GLN A 162 2.62 -18.53 17.46
CA GLN A 162 1.68 -19.56 16.97
C GLN A 162 1.86 -19.81 15.46
N ILE A 163 2.04 -18.75 14.68
CA ILE A 163 2.28 -18.84 13.24
C ILE A 163 3.63 -19.50 12.94
N LYS A 164 4.68 -19.14 13.69
CA LYS A 164 6.01 -19.74 13.57
C LYS A 164 5.96 -21.24 13.87
N ASP A 165 5.21 -21.65 14.89
CA ASP A 165 5.04 -23.06 15.25
C ASP A 165 4.29 -23.83 14.15
N LYS A 166 3.30 -23.20 13.50
CA LYS A 166 2.48 -23.82 12.43
C LYS A 166 3.20 -23.92 11.09
N TYR A 167 3.94 -22.87 10.68
CA TYR A 167 4.49 -22.74 9.31
C TYR A 167 6.01 -22.77 9.23
N GLY A 168 6.72 -22.72 10.36
CA GLY A 168 8.16 -22.50 10.41
C GLY A 168 9.02 -23.56 9.69
N SER A 169 8.52 -24.78 9.57
CA SER A 169 9.23 -25.91 8.93
C SER A 169 8.85 -26.16 7.47
N ILE A 170 7.86 -25.43 6.93
CA ILE A 170 7.29 -25.71 5.61
C ILE A 170 8.07 -25.00 4.49
N PHE A 171 8.48 -23.76 4.74
CA PHE A 171 9.21 -22.93 3.79
C PHE A 171 10.72 -23.15 3.90
N PHE A 172 11.49 -22.78 2.86
CA PHE A 172 12.96 -22.87 2.90
C PHE A 172 13.55 -22.19 4.13
N LYS A 173 13.08 -20.97 4.39
CA LYS A 173 13.35 -20.24 5.63
C LYS A 173 12.11 -19.46 6.02
N PHE A 174 11.80 -19.51 7.30
CA PHE A 174 10.78 -18.69 7.92
C PHE A 174 11.45 -17.78 8.97
N LEU A 175 11.36 -16.47 8.77
CA LEU A 175 11.92 -15.45 9.64
C LEU A 175 10.80 -14.67 10.28
N VAL A 176 11.02 -14.28 11.53
CA VAL A 176 10.13 -13.51 12.40
C VAL A 176 10.94 -12.38 13.00
#